data_AF-A0A1X7KV86-F1
#
_entry.id   AF-A0A1X7KV86-F1
#
_cell.length_a   1.000
_cell.length_b   1.000
_cell.length_c   1.000
_cell.angle_alpha   90.00
_cell.angle_beta   90.00
_cell.angle_gamma   90.00
#
_symmetry.space_group_name_H-M   'P 1'
#
loop_
_entity.id
_entity.type
_entity.pdbx_description
1 polymer ?
#
loop_
_entity_poly.entity_id
_entity_poly.type
_entity_poly.pdbx_seq_one_letter_code
_entity_poly.pdbx_strand_id
1 'polypeptide(L)' 'MADLETQAALSEARKAASAASYDIQKLPEDSVERQALHNLLTAVDYLIQAADGSE' A
#
# COMPACT_ATOMS: atom_id res chain seq x y z
N MET A 1 -19.07 8.74 -13.16
CA MET A 1 -18.39 9.72 -12.28
C MET A 1 -17.75 9.02 -11.10
N ALA A 2 -18.48 8.17 -10.35
CA ALA A 2 -17.92 7.39 -9.24
C ALA A 2 -16.67 6.56 -9.62
N ASP A 3 -16.65 5.94 -10.81
CA ASP A 3 -15.50 5.13 -11.27
C ASP A 3 -14.19 5.94 -11.43
N LEU A 4 -14.25 7.14 -12.04
CA LEU A 4 -13.08 8.01 -12.17
C LEU A 4 -12.54 8.50 -10.83
N GLU A 5 -13.43 8.80 -9.87
CA GLU A 5 -13.05 9.18 -8.52
C GLU A 5 -12.43 7.99 -7.75
N THR A 6 -12.98 6.79 -7.90
CA THR A 6 -12.42 5.55 -7.34
C THR A 6 -11.05 5.23 -7.92
N GLN A 7 -10.87 5.33 -9.24
CA GLN A 7 -9.57 5.13 -9.89
C GLN A 7 -8.54 6.16 -9.45
N ALA A 8 -8.93 7.44 -9.28
CA ALA A 8 -8.06 8.47 -8.75
C ALA A 8 -7.65 8.17 -7.29
N ALA A 9 -8.59 7.72 -6.45
CA ALA A 9 -8.31 7.33 -5.07
C ALA A 9 -7.38 6.10 -5.00
N LEU A 10 -7.59 5.09 -5.84
CA LEU A 10 -6.72 3.91 -5.94
C LEU A 10 -5.31 4.28 -6.41
N SER A 11 -5.18 5.21 -7.35
CA SER A 11 -3.89 5.73 -7.81
C SER A 11 -3.11 6.39 -6.67
N GLU A 12 -3.76 7.26 -5.89
CA GLU A 12 -3.09 7.90 -4.74
C GLU A 12 -2.77 6.89 -3.63
N ALA A 13 -3.63 5.90 -3.40
CA ALA A 13 -3.36 4.82 -2.45
C ALA A 13 -2.10 4.00 -2.84
N ARG A 14 -1.94 3.65 -4.13
CA ARG A 14 -0.74 2.97 -4.63
C ARG A 14 0.52 3.82 -4.46
N LYS A 15 0.40 5.13 -4.68
CA LYS A 15 1.51 6.08 -4.50
C LYS A 15 1.93 6.17 -3.03
N ALA A 16 0.97 6.24 -2.11
CA ALA A 16 1.24 6.22 -0.67
C ALA A 16 1.87 4.89 -0.22
N ALA A 17 1.36 3.75 -0.68
CA ALA A 17 1.93 2.43 -0.40
C ALA A 17 3.38 2.32 -0.90
N SER A 18 3.66 2.85 -2.09
CA SER A 18 5.02 2.89 -2.67
C SER A 18 5.98 3.75 -1.83
N ALA A 19 5.54 4.93 -1.38
CA ALA A 19 6.32 5.79 -0.50
C ALA A 19 6.62 5.10 0.85
N ALA A 20 5.62 4.46 1.45
CA ALA A 20 5.78 3.69 2.68
C ALA A 20 6.77 2.53 2.50
N SER A 21 6.70 1.80 1.38
CA SER A 21 7.68 0.75 1.03
C SER A 21 9.11 1.26 1.02
N TYR A 22 9.33 2.42 0.38
CA TYR A 22 10.64 3.06 0.32
C TYR A 22 11.17 3.44 1.71
N ASP A 23 10.32 3.95 2.59
CA ASP A 23 10.71 4.31 3.96
C ASP A 23 10.98 3.07 4.83
N ILE A 24 10.18 2.01 4.69
CA ILE A 24 10.39 0.74 5.40
C ILE A 24 11.75 0.12 5.02
N GLN A 25 12.17 0.24 3.75
CA GLN A 25 13.47 -0.29 3.30
C GLN A 25 14.68 0.40 3.95
N LYS A 26 14.51 1.60 4.52
CA LYS A 26 15.60 2.31 5.23
C LYS A 26 15.80 1.79 6.67
N LEU A 27 14.86 1.00 7.19
CA LEU A 27 14.97 0.40 8.52
C LEU A 27 15.96 -0.77 8.50
N PRO A 28 16.65 -1.05 9.63
CA PRO A 28 17.51 -2.22 9.75
C PRO A 28 16.79 -3.51 9.40
N GLU A 29 17.47 -4.41 8.69
CA GLU A 29 16.83 -5.59 8.12
C GLU A 29 16.28 -6.57 9.15
N ASP A 30 16.92 -6.61 10.31
CA ASP A 30 16.62 -7.45 11.47
C ASP A 30 15.70 -6.76 12.49
N SER A 31 15.24 -5.53 12.21
CA SER A 31 14.32 -4.81 13.10
C SER A 31 12.92 -5.41 13.05
N VAL A 32 12.32 -5.57 14.23
CA VAL A 32 10.92 -6.02 14.37
C VAL A 32 9.97 -5.04 13.70
N GLU A 33 10.29 -3.76 13.73
CA GLU A 33 9.56 -2.67 13.10
C GLU A 33 9.48 -2.84 11.58
N ARG A 34 10.59 -3.16 10.91
CA ARG A 34 10.60 -3.41 9.46
C ARG A 34 9.67 -4.56 9.11
N GLN A 35 9.76 -5.68 9.84
CA GLN A 35 8.89 -6.84 9.58
C GLN A 35 7.41 -6.51 9.82
N ALA A 36 7.08 -5.84 10.92
CA ALA A 36 5.71 -5.46 11.24
C ALA A 36 5.11 -4.52 10.19
N LEU A 37 5.87 -3.49 9.78
CA LEU A 37 5.44 -2.55 8.76
C LEU A 37 5.32 -3.20 7.38
N HIS A 38 6.20 -4.15 7.04
CA HIS A 38 6.10 -4.90 5.78
C HIS A 38 4.84 -5.77 5.72
N ASN A 39 4.47 -6.42 6.83
CA ASN A 39 3.23 -7.18 6.94
C ASN A 39 2.00 -6.27 6.77
N LEU A 40 2.02 -5.08 7.39
CA LEU A 40 0.95 -4.09 7.25
C LEU A 40 0.84 -3.57 5.81
N LEU A 41 1.97 -3.24 5.17
CA LEU A 41 1.98 -2.79 3.77
C LEU A 41 1.41 -3.87 2.84
N THR A 42 1.77 -5.13 3.07
CA THR A 42 1.22 -6.28 2.32
C THR A 42 -0.31 -6.37 2.46
N ALA A 43 -0.84 -6.17 3.68
CA ALA A 43 -2.28 -6.14 3.91
C ALA A 43 -2.96 -4.98 3.16
N VAL A 44 -2.34 -3.79 3.15
CA VAL A 44 -2.82 -2.63 2.39
C VAL A 44 -2.82 -2.91 0.89
N ASP A 45 -1.78 -3.54 0.35
CA ASP A 45 -1.72 -3.91 -1.07
C ASP A 45 -2.85 -4.86 -1.46
N TYR A 46 -3.20 -5.83 -0.60
CA TYR A 46 -4.37 -6.69 -0.82
C TYR A 46 -5.68 -5.92 -0.81
N LEU A 47 -5.83 -4.92 0.06
CA LEU A 47 -7.03 -4.08 0.08
C LEU A 47 -7.15 -3.22 -1.18
N ILE A 48 -6.04 -2.65 -1.65
CA ILE A 48 -5.99 -1.89 -2.90
C ILE A 48 -6.38 -2.79 -4.07
N GLN A 49 -5.82 -4.00 -4.15
CA GLN A 49 -6.14 -4.96 -5.21
C GLN A 49 -7.60 -5.43 -5.15
N ALA A 50 -8.13 -5.68 -3.96
CA ALA A 50 -9.53 -6.07 -3.80
C ALA A 50 -10.49 -4.96 -4.24
N ALA A 51 -10.16 -3.71 -3.96
CA ALA A 51 -10.94 -2.55 -4.38
C ALA A 51 -10.82 -2.27 -5.90
N ASP A 52 -9.68 -2.58 -6.51
CA ASP A 52 -9.44 -2.50 -7.96
C ASP A 52 -10.15 -3.63 -8.72
N GLY A 53 -10.19 -4.84 -8.15
CA GLY A 53 -10.79 -6.03 -8.74
C GLY A 53 -12.27 -6.24 -8.40
N SER A 54 -12.90 -5.33 -7.66
CA SER A 54 -14.32 -5.41 -7.29
C SER A 54 -15.30 -4.86 -8.35
N GLU A 55 -14.85 -4.78 -9.61
CA GLU A 55 -15.69 -4.47 -10.78
C GLU A 55 -16.40 -5.71 -11.37
#